data_AF-X0S9C7-F1
#
_entry.id   AF-X0S9C7-F1
#
_cell.length_a   1.000
_cell.length_b   1.000
_cell.length_c   1.000
_cell.angle_alpha   90.00
_cell.angle_beta   90.00
_cell.angle_gamma   90.00
#
_symmetry.space_group_name_H-M   'P 1'
#
loop_
_entity.id
_entity.type
_entity.pdbx_description
1 polymer ?
#
loop_
_entity_poly.entity_id
_entity_poly.type
_entity_poly.pdbx_seq_one_letter_code
_entity_poly.pdbx_strand_id
1 'polypeptide(L)'
;MLSEKMVKSINHQINREHYSAYLYLSMASYAAVEGLNGFANWFTVQMKEEMFHAEKMYNYVNQQGGMVLLEAIEKPQSDFSSMLDLFEKTLEHEKGVTAMINNLVKLAREENDYATESFLQWYVTE
;
A
#
# COMPACT_ATOMS: atom_id res chain seq x y z
N MET A 1 3.10 -11.83 20.34
CA MET A 1 2.35 -12.65 19.37
C MET A 1 1.16 -11.83 18.94
N LEU A 2 0.94 -11.68 17.63
CA LEU A 2 -0.12 -10.81 17.10
C LEU A 2 -1.50 -11.32 17.51
N SER A 3 -2.41 -10.40 17.81
CA SER A 3 -3.82 -10.74 17.97
C SER A 3 -4.43 -11.10 16.60
N GLU A 4 -5.52 -11.88 16.60
CA GLU A 4 -6.26 -12.18 15.36
C GLU A 4 -6.75 -10.90 14.67
N LYS A 5 -7.12 -9.89 15.46
CA LYS A 5 -7.55 -8.57 14.97
C LYS A 5 -6.40 -7.86 14.26
N MET A 6 -5.21 -7.83 14.87
CA MET A 6 -4.03 -7.22 14.27
C MET A 6 -3.60 -7.94 12.98
N VAL A 7 -3.56 -9.28 12.99
CA VAL A 7 -3.25 -10.07 11.77
C VAL A 7 -4.22 -9.74 10.65
N LYS A 8 -5.53 -9.69 10.94
CA LYS A 8 -6.55 -9.34 9.94
C LYS A 8 -6.35 -7.92 9.39
N SER A 9 -6.05 -6.96 10.25
CA SER A 9 -5.81 -5.57 9.83
C SER A 9 -4.54 -5.42 8.99
N ILE A 10 -3.45 -6.12 9.34
CA ILE A 10 -2.24 -6.11 8.51
C ILE A 10 -2.46 -6.82 7.18
N ASN A 11 -3.19 -7.94 7.15
CA ASN A 11 -3.54 -8.62 5.89
C ASN A 11 -4.35 -7.71 4.96
N HIS A 12 -5.27 -6.92 5.50
CA HIS A 12 -6.00 -5.93 4.73
C HIS A 12 -5.07 -4.85 4.15
N GLN A 13 -4.09 -4.38 4.93
CA GLN A 13 -3.09 -3.42 4.46
C GLN A 13 -2.17 -4.01 3.38
N ILE A 14 -1.73 -5.27 3.53
CA ILE A 14 -0.96 -5.98 2.49
C ILE A 14 -1.73 -5.99 1.17
N ASN A 15 -3.03 -6.32 1.20
CA ASN A 15 -3.86 -6.28 -0.01
C ASN A 15 -3.98 -4.86 -0.58
N ARG A 16 -4.01 -3.84 0.29
CA ARG A 16 -4.04 -2.44 -0.13
C ARG A 16 -2.76 -2.04 -0.86
N GLU A 17 -1.58 -2.41 -0.37
CA GLU A 17 -0.31 -2.12 -1.05
C GLU A 17 -0.20 -2.85 -2.39
N HIS A 18 -0.69 -4.10 -2.47
CA HIS A 18 -0.79 -4.79 -3.75
C HIS A 18 -1.73 -4.08 -4.75
N TYR A 19 -2.85 -3.53 -4.27
CA TYR A 19 -3.72 -2.70 -5.10
C TYR A 19 -3.03 -1.39 -5.51
N SER A 20 -2.28 -0.72 -4.62
CA SER A 20 -1.46 0.46 -4.95
C SER A 20 -0.49 0.16 -6.09
N ALA A 21 0.25 -0.96 -6.00
CA ALA A 21 1.14 -1.42 -7.05
C ALA A 21 0.40 -1.62 -8.38
N TYR A 22 -0.77 -2.27 -8.35
CA TYR A 22 -1.54 -2.54 -9.56
C TYR A 22 -2.14 -1.27 -10.17
N LEU A 23 -2.57 -0.32 -9.34
CA LEU A 23 -3.01 1.01 -9.76
C LEU A 23 -1.89 1.79 -10.44
N TYR A 24 -0.67 1.77 -9.88
CA TYR A 24 0.48 2.45 -10.46
C TYR A 24 0.91 1.84 -11.79
N LEU A 25 0.74 0.53 -11.97
CA LEU A 25 0.92 -0.08 -13.30
C LEU A 25 -0.11 0.44 -14.32
N SER A 26 -1.37 0.64 -13.93
CA SER A 26 -2.41 1.24 -14.77
C SER A 26 -2.06 2.68 -15.15
N MET A 27 -1.62 3.49 -14.17
CA MET A 27 -1.19 4.87 -14.38
C MET A 27 0.06 4.98 -15.26
N ALA A 28 1.03 4.06 -15.10
CA ALA A 28 2.19 3.97 -15.98
C ALA A 28 1.78 3.71 -17.43
N SER A 29 0.81 2.82 -17.65
CA SER A 29 0.27 2.52 -18.98
C SER A 29 -0.39 3.76 -19.61
N TYR A 30 -1.20 4.51 -18.84
CA TYR A 30 -1.81 5.75 -19.33
C TYR A 30 -0.74 6.77 -19.74
N ALA A 31 0.24 7.03 -18.87
CA ALA A 31 1.33 7.97 -19.16
C ALA A 31 2.15 7.55 -20.40
N ALA A 32 2.36 6.26 -20.61
CA ALA A 32 3.05 5.76 -21.80
C ALA A 32 2.26 6.01 -23.09
N VAL A 33 0.94 5.80 -23.08
CA VAL A 33 0.06 6.09 -24.22
C VAL A 33 0.03 7.58 -24.58
N GLU A 34 0.10 8.45 -23.56
CA GLU A 34 0.22 9.90 -23.75
C GLU A 34 1.62 10.36 -24.23
N GLY A 35 2.56 9.44 -24.44
CA GLY A 35 3.93 9.74 -24.87
C GLY A 35 4.83 10.30 -23.77
N LEU A 36 4.41 10.18 -22.51
CA LEU A 36 5.04 10.76 -21.32
C LEU A 36 5.90 9.74 -20.57
N ASN A 37 6.94 9.24 -21.25
CA ASN A 37 7.76 8.13 -20.77
C ASN A 37 8.45 8.36 -19.41
N GLY A 38 8.79 9.61 -19.08
CA GLY A 38 9.36 9.94 -17.76
C GLY A 38 8.38 9.67 -16.62
N PHE A 39 7.11 10.04 -16.81
CA PHE A 39 6.04 9.76 -15.87
C PHE A 39 5.70 8.27 -15.81
N ALA A 40 5.66 7.60 -16.95
CA ALA A 40 5.47 6.14 -17.00
C ALA A 40 6.55 5.39 -16.21
N ASN A 41 7.82 5.80 -16.34
CA ASN A 41 8.91 5.24 -15.55
C ASN A 41 8.74 5.54 -14.06
N TRP A 42 8.37 6.77 -13.68
CA TRP A 42 8.13 7.13 -12.28
C TRP A 42 7.07 6.21 -11.66
N PHE A 43 5.91 6.02 -12.28
CA PHE A 43 4.88 5.10 -11.80
C PHE A 43 5.34 3.64 -11.76
N THR A 44 6.19 3.22 -12.69
CA THR A 44 6.77 1.87 -12.67
C THR A 44 7.72 1.68 -11.48
N VAL A 45 8.42 2.73 -11.05
CA VAL A 45 9.24 2.70 -9.82
C VAL A 45 8.35 2.67 -8.59
N GLN A 46 7.32 3.53 -8.52
CA GLN A 46 6.37 3.54 -7.41
C GLN A 46 5.67 2.18 -7.24
N MET A 47 5.27 1.53 -8.35
CA MET A 47 4.72 0.17 -8.31
C MET A 47 5.65 -0.84 -7.60
N LYS A 48 6.96 -0.74 -7.83
CA LYS A 48 7.94 -1.62 -7.17
C LYS A 48 8.10 -1.30 -5.69
N GLU A 49 8.05 -0.02 -5.33
CA GLU A 49 8.06 0.42 -3.93
C GLU A 49 6.85 -0.14 -3.18
N GLU A 50 5.65 -0.08 -3.76
CA GLU A 50 4.45 -0.66 -3.14
C GLU A 50 4.51 -2.19 -3.00
N MET A 51 5.10 -2.89 -3.96
CA MET A 51 5.35 -4.33 -3.82
C MET A 51 6.30 -4.62 -2.66
N PHE A 52 7.30 -3.77 -2.45
CA PHE A 52 8.20 -3.88 -1.31
C PHE A 52 7.48 -3.58 0.02
N HIS A 53 6.59 -2.57 0.06
CA HIS A 53 5.75 -2.28 1.23
C HIS A 53 4.93 -3.52 1.63
N ALA A 54 4.24 -4.13 0.65
CA ALA A 54 3.46 -5.34 0.87
C ALA A 54 4.32 -6.49 1.41
N GLU A 55 5.48 -6.75 0.79
CA GLU A 55 6.40 -7.82 1.18
C GLU A 55 6.97 -7.61 2.59
N LYS A 56 7.28 -6.36 2.95
CA LYS A 56 7.78 -6.02 4.28
C LYS A 56 6.74 -6.32 5.37
N MET A 57 5.47 -5.98 5.16
CA MET A 57 4.38 -6.38 6.08
C MET A 57 4.15 -7.89 6.09
N TYR A 58 4.17 -8.52 4.92
CA TYR A 58 4.02 -9.97 4.77
C TYR A 58 5.05 -10.72 5.63
N ASN A 59 6.32 -10.33 5.51
CA ASN A 59 7.41 -10.92 6.26
C ASN A 59 7.27 -10.67 7.77
N TYR A 60 6.85 -9.48 8.17
CA TYR A 60 6.61 -9.16 9.57
C TYR A 60 5.55 -10.06 10.22
N VAL A 61 4.40 -10.25 9.55
CA VAL A 61 3.32 -11.12 10.06
C VAL A 61 3.83 -12.54 10.28
N ASN A 62 4.53 -13.11 9.30
CA ASN A 62 5.08 -14.47 9.39
C ASN A 62 6.13 -14.59 10.50
N GLN A 63 6.99 -13.58 10.68
CA GLN A 63 7.99 -13.56 11.76
C GLN A 63 7.36 -13.49 13.16
N GLN A 64 6.18 -12.88 13.28
CA GLN A 64 5.42 -12.84 14.54
C GLN A 64 4.55 -14.08 14.78
N GLY A 65 4.65 -15.10 13.91
CA GLY A 65 3.89 -16.34 14.00
C GLY A 65 2.45 -16.25 13.47
N GLY A 66 2.11 -15.17 12.77
CA GLY A 66 0.86 -15.03 12.03
C GLY A 66 0.94 -15.68 10.65
N MET A 67 -0.22 -15.84 10.00
CA MET A 67 -0.31 -16.31 8.61
C MET A 67 -0.95 -15.22 7.76
N VAL A 68 -0.28 -14.85 6.67
CA VAL A 68 -0.85 -13.93 5.69
C VAL A 68 -1.88 -14.63 4.83
N LEU A 69 -3.05 -14.01 4.69
CA LEU A 69 -4.10 -14.43 3.78
C LEU A 69 -4.17 -13.41 2.65
N LEU A 70 -3.76 -13.82 1.45
CA LEU A 70 -3.84 -12.96 0.26
C LEU A 70 -5.28 -12.95 -0.27
N GLU A 71 -5.81 -11.75 -0.49
CA GLU A 71 -7.16 -11.53 -1.02
C GLU A 71 -7.14 -11.25 -2.52
N ALA A 72 -8.33 -11.14 -3.11
CA ALA A 72 -8.45 -10.70 -4.49
C ALA A 72 -8.05 -9.21 -4.59
N ILE A 73 -7.25 -8.90 -5.60
CA ILE A 73 -6.90 -7.52 -5.94
C ILE A 73 -7.95 -6.99 -6.91
N GLU A 74 -8.62 -5.90 -6.54
CA GLU A 74 -9.63 -5.26 -7.40
C GLU A 74 -9.01 -4.69 -8.68
N LYS A 75 -9.81 -4.63 -9.75
CA LYS A 75 -9.39 -4.00 -11.00
C LYS A 75 -9.14 -2.50 -10.77
N PRO A 76 -7.96 -1.96 -11.10
CA PRO A 76 -7.68 -0.54 -10.94
C PRO A 76 -8.45 0.29 -11.98
N GLN A 77 -8.66 1.57 -11.68
CA GLN A 77 -9.14 2.54 -12.66
C GLN A 77 -8.14 2.67 -13.82
N SER A 78 -8.65 2.83 -15.04
CA SER A 78 -7.86 3.01 -16.27
C SER A 78 -8.12 4.34 -16.97
N ASP A 79 -9.19 5.03 -16.58
CA ASP A 79 -9.69 6.20 -17.29
C ASP A 79 -9.26 7.45 -16.51
N PHE A 80 -8.32 8.20 -17.10
CA PHE A 80 -7.82 9.45 -16.58
C PHE A 80 -8.08 10.56 -17.61
N SER A 81 -8.47 11.73 -17.15
CA SER A 81 -8.85 12.86 -18.02
C SER A 81 -7.67 13.75 -18.41
N SER A 82 -6.61 13.74 -17.62
CA SER A 82 -5.36 14.46 -17.85
C SER A 82 -4.26 13.95 -16.91
N MET A 83 -3.02 14.38 -17.13
CA MET A 83 -1.94 14.12 -16.16
C MET A 83 -2.21 14.75 -14.79
N LEU A 84 -2.87 15.92 -14.73
CA LEU A 84 -3.23 16.55 -13.46
C LEU A 84 -4.20 15.66 -12.68
N ASP A 85 -5.27 15.22 -13.33
CA ASP A 85 -6.27 14.30 -12.74
C ASP A 85 -5.63 13.00 -12.28
N LEU A 86 -4.70 12.45 -13.07
CA LEU A 86 -3.95 11.26 -12.69
C LEU A 86 -3.16 11.47 -11.38
N PHE A 87 -2.43 12.57 -11.24
CA PHE A 87 -1.68 12.88 -10.02
C PHE A 87 -2.57 13.25 -8.83
N GLU A 88 -3.68 13.94 -9.05
CA GLU A 88 -4.67 14.22 -7.99
C GLU A 88 -5.26 12.92 -7.44
N LYS A 89 -5.56 11.95 -8.31
CA LYS A 89 -6.00 10.60 -7.94
C LYS A 89 -4.91 9.81 -7.20
N THR A 90 -3.65 9.92 -7.62
CA THR A 90 -2.52 9.33 -6.89
C THR A 90 -2.42 9.89 -5.47
N LEU A 91 -2.48 11.22 -5.33
CA LEU A 91 -2.40 11.88 -4.03
C LEU A 91 -3.57 11.49 -3.11
N GLU A 92 -4.78 11.42 -3.63
CA GLU A 92 -5.94 11.01 -2.84
C GLU A 92 -5.83 9.54 -2.41
N HIS A 93 -5.35 8.67 -3.30
CA HIS A 93 -5.06 7.27 -2.98
C HIS A 93 -4.06 7.16 -1.82
N GLU A 94 -2.94 7.89 -1.88
CA GLU A 94 -1.89 7.89 -0.85
C GLU A 94 -2.36 8.42 0.52
N LYS A 95 -3.20 9.47 0.53
CA LYS A 95 -3.84 9.93 1.77
C LYS A 95 -4.69 8.83 2.40
N GLY A 96 -5.37 8.04 1.57
CA GLY A 96 -6.13 6.87 2.01
C GLY A 96 -5.24 5.81 2.65
N VAL A 97 -4.14 5.43 1.98
CA VAL A 97 -3.14 4.47 2.50
C VAL A 97 -2.55 4.97 3.83
N THR A 98 -2.15 6.25 3.88
CA THR A 98 -1.64 6.90 5.10
C THR A 98 -2.63 6.82 6.26
N ALA A 99 -3.93 7.07 6.01
CA ALA A 99 -4.95 6.95 7.04
C ALA A 99 -5.09 5.50 7.54
N MET A 100 -4.94 4.50 6.67
CA MET A 100 -4.96 3.09 7.05
C MET A 100 -3.75 2.71 7.91
N ILE A 101 -2.54 3.18 7.59
CA ILE A 101 -1.35 3.02 8.44
C ILE A 101 -1.56 3.64 9.82
N ASN A 102 -2.10 4.85 9.89
CA ASN A 102 -2.41 5.51 11.17
C ASN A 102 -3.42 4.71 12.01
N ASN A 103 -4.40 4.06 11.36
CA ASN A 103 -5.34 3.18 12.04
C ASN A 103 -4.65 1.92 12.59
N LEU A 104 -3.67 1.36 11.88
CA LEU A 104 -2.85 0.25 12.39
C LEU A 104 -2.01 0.67 13.60
N VAL A 105 -1.37 1.84 13.56
CA VAL A 105 -0.61 2.39 14.70
C VAL A 105 -1.52 2.61 15.90
N LYS A 106 -2.71 3.16 15.68
CA LYS A 106 -3.72 3.32 16.73
C LYS A 106 -4.13 1.97 17.34
N LEU A 107 -4.40 0.98 16.50
CA LEU A 107 -4.76 -0.37 16.95
C LEU A 107 -3.63 -1.00 17.78
N ALA A 108 -2.38 -0.86 17.34
CA ALA A 108 -1.23 -1.37 18.07
C ALA A 108 -1.12 -0.75 19.47
N ARG A 109 -1.35 0.56 19.59
CA ARG A 109 -1.42 1.26 20.89
C ARG A 109 -2.56 0.77 21.77
N GLU A 110 -3.75 0.59 21.20
CA GLU A 110 -4.93 0.09 21.94
C GLU A 110 -4.70 -1.32 22.50
N GLU A 111 -3.98 -2.17 21.78
CA GLU A 111 -3.66 -3.55 22.18
C GLU A 111 -2.37 -3.65 23.01
N ASN A 112 -1.68 -2.54 23.28
CA ASN A 112 -0.32 -2.50 23.85
C ASN A 112 0.70 -3.36 23.06
N ASP A 113 0.51 -3.47 21.75
CA ASP A 113 1.42 -4.14 20.82
C ASP A 113 2.52 -3.18 20.37
N TYR A 114 3.46 -2.93 21.28
CA TYR A 114 4.57 -2.01 21.02
C TYR A 114 5.52 -2.51 19.93
N ALA A 115 5.55 -3.82 19.66
CA ALA A 115 6.37 -4.38 18.59
C ALA A 115 5.79 -3.99 17.23
N THR A 116 4.47 -4.13 17.04
CA THR A 116 3.79 -3.67 15.82
C THR A 116 3.84 -2.16 15.70
N GLU A 117 3.63 -1.41 16.79
CA GLU A 117 3.75 0.05 16.77
C GLU A 117 5.12 0.50 16.28
N SER A 118 6.20 -0.10 16.81
CA SER A 118 7.57 0.21 16.40
C SER A 118 7.85 -0.18 14.95
N PHE A 119 7.33 -1.33 14.50
CA PHE A 119 7.44 -1.77 13.10
C PHE A 119 6.77 -0.78 12.14
N LEU A 120 5.58 -0.31 12.50
CA LEU A 120 4.79 0.61 11.68
C LEU A 120 5.40 2.01 11.57
N GLN A 121 6.30 2.41 12.48
CA GLN A 121 6.95 3.73 12.38
C GLN A 121 7.73 3.91 11.07
N TRP A 122 8.26 2.84 10.48
CA TRP A 122 8.89 2.93 9.17
C TRP A 122 7.92 3.45 8.10
N TYR A 123 6.68 2.94 8.07
CA TYR A 123 5.63 3.37 7.14
C TYR A 123 5.05 4.75 7.47
N VAL A 124 5.18 5.21 8.71
CA VAL A 124 4.75 6.56 9.10
C VAL A 124 5.72 7.63 8.60
N THR A 125 7.00 7.26 8.43
CA THR A 125 8.07 8.18 8.04
C THR A 125 8.50 8.08 6.59
N GLU A 126 8.08 7.03 5.89
CA GLU A 126 8.21 6.90 4.43
C GLU A 126 7.43 8.02 3.74
#